data_AF-A0A8T4LMU7-F1
#
_entry.id   AF-A0A8T4LMU7-F1
#
_cell.length_a   1.000
_cell.length_b   1.000
_cell.length_c   1.000
_cell.angle_alpha   90.00
_cell.angle_beta   90.00
_cell.angle_gamma   90.00
#
_symmetry.space_group_name_H-M   'P 1'
#
loop_
_entity.id
_entity.type
_entity.pdbx_description
1 polymer ?
#
loop_
_entity_poly.entity_id
_entity_poly.type
_entity_poly.pdbx_seq_one_letter_code
_entity_poly.pdbx_strand_id
1 'polypeptide(L)'
;MMVRAQLGRTRTEMARGFDRYKTEEKQKVRKADVKEDQVLAKLKDAFERYQYKARWVVGKNPEYKGADVLVKGINYTVRDVERFVIALAEFTEQTEFERRAGFFISALVNNCSDDNFRLPLKYLPNPLHFLGMENTKNIIIEGNVDVSLGIRMDGGSIIVEGDSMDGVGDSMKSGLIIVNGSSSAVDGVGNNMTGGKVVIRGDVHGVVGEKMEGGIIEIFGDVTGRDVDRGPIVGTGAKGGEIYLHGNYISIDRSGKATIYHKGLVIHSEGWVEPE
;
A
#
# COMPACT_ATOMS: atom_id res chain seq x y z
N MET A 1 -35.15 4.50 14.39
CA MET A 1 -35.62 4.22 13.02
C MET A 1 -34.42 3.82 12.19
N MET A 2 -34.44 2.62 11.60
CA MET A 2 -33.31 1.93 10.96
C MET A 2 -32.77 2.59 9.68
N VAL A 3 -31.44 2.53 9.53
CA VAL A 3 -30.59 2.07 8.40
C VAL A 3 -31.09 2.17 6.94
N ARG A 4 -30.18 2.67 6.07
CA ARG A 4 -29.78 2.26 4.68
C ARG A 4 -29.59 3.51 3.81
N ALA A 5 -28.70 3.62 2.83
CA ALA A 5 -27.60 2.84 2.28
C ALA A 5 -26.87 3.77 1.29
N GLN A 6 -25.55 3.68 1.16
CA GLN A 6 -24.83 4.21 -0.01
C GLN A 6 -23.67 3.26 -0.35
N LEU A 7 -24.06 2.03 -0.70
CA LEU A 7 -23.27 1.14 -1.55
C LEU A 7 -23.95 1.18 -2.92
N GLY A 8 -23.27 1.78 -3.89
CA GLY A 8 -23.79 1.91 -5.24
C GLY A 8 -22.85 2.72 -6.13
N ARG A 9 -21.64 2.20 -6.38
CA ARG A 9 -20.94 2.51 -7.63
C ARG A 9 -20.84 1.23 -8.43
N THR A 10 -21.33 1.30 -9.66
CA THR A 10 -21.47 0.19 -10.59
C THR A 10 -20.09 -0.33 -10.98
N ARG A 11 -20.03 -1.64 -11.23
CA ARG A 11 -18.85 -2.43 -11.63
C ARG A 11 -18.05 -1.82 -12.80
N THR A 12 -18.64 -0.87 -13.53
CA THR A 12 -18.10 -0.21 -14.72
C THR A 12 -17.10 0.92 -14.43
N GLU A 13 -17.21 1.62 -13.28
CA GLU A 13 -16.30 2.72 -12.94
C GLU A 13 -14.94 2.23 -12.40
N MET A 14 -14.94 1.15 -11.61
CA MET A 14 -13.69 0.54 -11.13
C MET A 14 -12.89 -0.11 -12.28
N ALA A 15 -13.56 -0.62 -13.31
CA ALA A 15 -12.92 -1.29 -14.45
C ALA A 15 -12.06 -0.34 -15.32
N ARG A 16 -12.41 0.95 -15.43
CA ARG A 16 -11.64 1.91 -16.25
C ARG A 16 -10.25 2.25 -15.68
N GLY A 17 -10.03 2.00 -14.39
CA GLY A 17 -8.70 2.09 -13.78
C GLY A 17 -7.75 0.97 -14.23
N PHE A 18 -8.30 -0.16 -14.71
CA PHE A 18 -7.53 -1.34 -15.10
C PHE A 18 -7.09 -1.39 -16.56
N ASP A 19 -7.63 -0.52 -17.43
CA ASP A 19 -7.26 -0.51 -18.86
C ASP A 19 -5.86 0.08 -19.13
N ARG A 20 -5.18 0.62 -18.10
CA ARG A 20 -3.90 1.32 -18.25
C ARG A 20 -2.69 0.58 -17.65
N TYR A 21 -2.89 -0.60 -17.07
CA TYR A 21 -1.78 -1.48 -16.72
C TYR A 21 -1.09 -1.98 -17.99
N LYS A 22 0.24 -2.10 -17.97
CA LYS A 22 0.86 -3.10 -18.82
C LYS A 22 0.30 -4.43 -18.36
N THR A 23 -0.51 -5.07 -19.20
CA THR A 23 -0.98 -6.43 -18.95
C THR A 23 0.25 -7.30 -18.77
N GLU A 24 0.58 -7.66 -17.53
CA GLU A 24 1.46 -8.81 -17.33
C GLU A 24 0.80 -9.97 -18.08
N GLU A 25 1.56 -10.62 -18.97
CA GLU A 25 1.06 -11.85 -19.57
C GLU A 25 0.60 -12.73 -18.42
N LYS A 26 -0.68 -13.13 -18.43
CA LYS A 26 -1.22 -14.11 -17.48
C LYS A 26 -0.39 -15.37 -17.64
N GLN A 27 0.72 -15.45 -16.92
CA GLN A 27 1.54 -16.63 -16.87
C GLN A 27 0.63 -17.71 -16.27
N LYS A 28 0.54 -18.85 -16.94
CA LYS A 28 0.01 -20.06 -16.29
C LYS A 28 0.79 -20.19 -15.00
N VAL A 29 0.14 -19.93 -13.86
CA VAL A 29 0.73 -20.08 -12.54
C VAL A 29 1.29 -21.50 -12.51
N ARG A 30 2.61 -21.64 -12.69
CA ARG A 30 3.27 -22.89 -12.38
C ARG A 30 3.04 -23.03 -10.90
N LYS A 31 2.21 -23.99 -10.49
CA LYS A 31 2.09 -24.37 -9.07
C LYS A 31 3.51 -24.61 -8.60
N ALA A 32 4.08 -23.64 -7.89
CA ALA A 32 5.38 -23.80 -7.29
C ALA A 32 5.19 -24.86 -6.21
N ASP A 33 5.74 -26.05 -6.46
CA ASP A 33 5.61 -27.19 -5.55
C ASP A 33 6.54 -26.93 -4.36
N VAL A 34 6.01 -26.26 -3.33
CA VAL A 34 6.73 -26.03 -2.08
C VAL A 34 6.53 -27.26 -1.22
N LYS A 35 7.58 -28.06 -1.06
CA LYS A 35 7.54 -29.24 -0.17
C LYS A 35 7.05 -28.84 1.21
N GLU A 36 6.00 -29.47 1.70
CA GLU A 36 5.39 -29.14 2.99
C GLU A 36 6.22 -29.69 4.17
N ASP A 37 6.34 -28.87 5.22
CA ASP A 37 6.87 -29.28 6.52
C ASP A 37 5.94 -28.83 7.66
N GLN A 38 6.32 -29.16 8.89
CA GLN A 38 5.48 -28.90 10.05
C GLN A 38 5.22 -27.40 10.30
N VAL A 39 6.15 -26.52 9.95
CA VAL A 39 5.97 -25.06 10.14
C VAL A 39 5.02 -24.53 9.08
N LEU A 40 5.24 -24.89 7.81
CA LEU A 40 4.37 -24.47 6.72
C LEU A 40 2.93 -24.98 6.92
N ALA A 41 2.76 -26.23 7.36
CA ALA A 41 1.44 -26.78 7.67
C ALA A 41 0.72 -25.99 8.79
N LYS A 42 1.44 -25.57 9.85
CA LYS A 42 0.87 -24.73 10.91
C LYS A 42 0.48 -23.35 10.41
N LEU A 43 1.28 -22.74 9.52
CA LEU A 43 0.97 -21.44 8.93
C LEU A 43 -0.27 -21.51 8.04
N LYS A 44 -0.38 -22.55 7.20
CA LYS A 44 -1.57 -22.83 6.38
C LYS A 44 -2.82 -23.02 7.23
N ASP A 45 -2.76 -23.88 8.24
CA ASP A 45 -3.88 -24.11 9.17
C ASP A 45 -4.29 -22.83 9.92
N ALA A 46 -3.33 -22.01 10.36
CA ALA A 46 -3.63 -20.73 10.96
C ALA A 46 -4.32 -19.77 9.97
N PHE A 47 -3.92 -19.75 8.70
CA PHE A 47 -4.54 -18.95 7.66
C PHE A 47 -5.96 -19.42 7.29
N GLU A 48 -6.20 -20.73 7.24
CA GLU A 48 -7.54 -21.29 7.04
C GLU A 48 -8.49 -20.93 8.18
N ARG A 49 -8.01 -21.02 9.42
CA ARG A 49 -8.75 -20.61 10.62
C ARG A 49 -8.94 -19.10 10.72
N TYR A 50 -8.10 -18.31 10.05
CA TYR A 50 -8.22 -16.85 10.00
C TYR A 50 -9.43 -16.44 9.16
N GLN A 51 -10.56 -16.32 9.84
CA GLN A 51 -11.82 -15.87 9.25
C GLN A 51 -11.89 -14.33 9.26
N TYR A 52 -12.18 -13.74 8.11
CA TYR A 52 -12.52 -12.33 8.02
C TYR A 52 -13.87 -12.09 8.72
N LYS A 53 -13.88 -11.30 9.80
CA LYS A 53 -15.12 -10.83 10.44
C LYS A 53 -15.28 -9.35 10.17
N ALA A 54 -16.11 -9.01 9.20
CA ALA A 54 -16.47 -7.63 8.88
C ALA A 54 -17.13 -6.93 10.07
N ARG A 55 -16.33 -6.32 10.95
CA ARG A 55 -16.81 -5.32 11.92
C ARG A 55 -15.78 -4.21 11.96
N TRP A 56 -15.94 -3.24 11.07
CA TRP A 56 -15.29 -1.93 11.17
C TRP A 56 -15.68 -1.31 12.52
N VAL A 57 -14.83 -1.50 13.52
CA VAL A 57 -14.82 -0.70 14.74
C VAL A 57 -13.68 0.29 14.56
N VAL A 58 -14.04 1.55 14.40
CA VAL A 58 -13.09 2.66 14.27
C VAL A 58 -11.98 2.53 15.33
N GLY A 59 -10.73 2.46 14.88
CA GLY A 59 -9.55 2.44 15.74
C GLY A 59 -9.11 1.08 16.30
N LYS A 60 -9.77 -0.05 15.98
CA LYS A 60 -9.35 -1.38 16.50
C LYS A 60 -8.77 -2.36 15.47
N ASN A 61 -8.90 -2.08 14.16
CA ASN A 61 -8.54 -2.97 13.04
C ASN A 61 -8.53 -4.47 13.43
N PRO A 62 -9.73 -5.02 13.76
CA PRO A 62 -9.83 -6.37 14.31
C PRO A 62 -9.31 -7.45 13.36
N GLU A 63 -9.26 -7.17 12.05
CA GLU A 63 -8.70 -8.05 11.04
C GLU A 63 -7.20 -8.25 11.25
N TYR A 64 -6.43 -7.16 11.23
CA TYR A 64 -4.98 -7.23 11.47
C TYR A 64 -4.68 -7.86 12.84
N LYS A 65 -5.41 -7.49 13.89
CA LYS A 65 -5.23 -8.06 15.23
C LYS A 65 -5.62 -9.55 15.31
N GLY A 66 -6.59 -10.00 14.52
CA GLY A 66 -6.93 -11.41 14.41
C GLY A 66 -5.80 -12.24 13.83
N ALA A 67 -5.15 -11.74 12.77
CA ALA A 67 -3.94 -12.37 12.22
C ALA A 67 -2.77 -12.34 13.21
N ASP A 68 -2.50 -11.20 13.84
CA ASP A 68 -1.44 -11.02 14.85
C ASP A 68 -1.51 -12.06 15.98
N VAL A 69 -2.70 -12.34 16.50
CA VAL A 69 -2.89 -13.36 17.55
C VAL A 69 -2.56 -14.77 17.06
N LEU A 70 -2.95 -15.12 15.84
CA LEU A 70 -2.76 -16.46 15.28
C LEU A 70 -1.29 -16.76 14.99
N VAL A 71 -0.54 -15.77 14.51
CA VAL A 71 0.86 -15.96 14.12
C VAL A 71 1.80 -16.03 15.32
N LYS A 72 1.53 -15.30 16.41
CA LYS A 72 2.37 -15.28 17.62
C LYS A 72 2.58 -16.65 18.28
N GLY A 73 1.67 -17.60 18.04
CA GLY A 73 1.76 -18.96 18.57
C GLY A 73 2.67 -19.91 17.79
N ILE A 74 3.31 -19.44 16.71
CA ILE A 74 4.08 -20.25 15.78
C ILE A 74 5.51 -19.72 15.76
N ASN A 75 6.50 -20.61 15.88
CA ASN A 75 7.90 -20.27 15.66
C ASN A 75 8.23 -20.51 14.18
N TYR A 76 8.62 -19.46 13.46
CA TYR A 76 8.90 -19.46 12.03
C TYR A 76 9.99 -18.45 11.69
N THR A 77 10.68 -18.71 10.59
CA THR A 77 11.75 -17.87 10.04
C THR A 77 11.25 -17.09 8.81
N VAL A 78 12.05 -16.15 8.33
CA VAL A 78 11.83 -15.49 7.04
C VAL A 78 11.59 -16.52 5.92
N ARG A 79 12.37 -17.60 5.82
CA ARG A 79 12.18 -18.64 4.78
C ARG A 79 10.81 -19.29 4.85
N ASP A 80 10.26 -19.46 6.04
CA ASP A 80 8.94 -20.05 6.21
C ASP A 80 7.85 -19.08 5.76
N VAL A 81 8.03 -17.77 6.01
CA VAL A 81 7.15 -16.71 5.47
C VAL A 81 7.22 -16.69 3.94
N GLU A 82 8.41 -16.72 3.34
CA GLU A 82 8.59 -16.75 1.87
C GLU A 82 7.90 -17.96 1.25
N ARG A 83 8.07 -19.15 1.84
CA ARG A 83 7.42 -20.39 1.41
C ARG A 83 5.91 -20.34 1.59
N PHE A 84 5.44 -19.74 2.67
CA PHE A 84 4.02 -19.55 2.92
C PHE A 84 3.39 -18.62 1.87
N VAL A 85 4.04 -17.52 1.49
CA VAL A 85 3.57 -16.63 0.41
C VAL A 85 3.37 -17.39 -0.90
N ILE A 86 4.30 -18.29 -1.24
CA ILE A 86 4.15 -19.13 -2.43
C ILE A 86 2.97 -20.09 -2.28
N ALA A 87 2.83 -20.71 -1.10
CA ALA A 87 1.76 -21.65 -0.81
C ALA A 87 0.36 -21.01 -0.76
N LEU A 88 0.26 -19.68 -0.65
CA LEU A 88 -1.02 -18.97 -0.74
C LEU A 88 -1.73 -19.16 -2.08
N ALA A 89 -1.02 -19.62 -3.12
CA ALA A 89 -1.62 -20.02 -4.40
C ALA A 89 -2.68 -21.14 -4.25
N GLU A 90 -2.67 -21.89 -3.16
CA GLU A 90 -3.68 -22.92 -2.84
C GLU A 90 -5.01 -22.32 -2.34
N PHE A 91 -5.02 -21.04 -1.94
CA PHE A 91 -6.12 -20.39 -1.23
C PHE A 91 -6.82 -19.29 -2.02
N THR A 92 -6.44 -19.08 -3.29
CA THR A 92 -6.87 -17.92 -4.10
C THR A 92 -8.38 -17.85 -4.34
N GLU A 93 -9.07 -18.99 -4.30
CA GLU A 93 -10.52 -19.07 -4.48
C GLU A 93 -11.31 -18.78 -3.18
N GLN A 94 -10.63 -18.56 -2.06
CA GLN A 94 -11.30 -18.23 -0.81
C GLN A 94 -11.81 -16.78 -0.81
N THR A 95 -12.97 -16.57 -0.20
CA THR A 95 -13.57 -15.24 -0.04
C THR A 95 -12.60 -14.26 0.62
N GLU A 96 -12.49 -13.06 0.03
CA GLU A 96 -11.64 -11.96 0.51
C GLU A 96 -10.16 -12.36 0.62
N PHE A 97 -9.68 -13.27 -0.24
CA PHE A 97 -8.32 -13.79 -0.20
C PHE A 97 -7.26 -12.68 -0.20
N GLU A 98 -7.33 -11.73 -1.14
CA GLU A 98 -6.33 -10.67 -1.31
C GLU A 98 -6.19 -9.82 -0.03
N ARG A 99 -7.32 -9.52 0.62
CA ARG A 99 -7.39 -8.80 1.89
C ARG A 99 -6.83 -9.63 3.04
N ARG A 100 -7.26 -10.90 3.15
CA ARG A 100 -6.86 -11.80 4.24
C ARG A 100 -5.36 -12.09 4.19
N ALA A 101 -4.85 -12.43 3.02
CA ALA A 101 -3.43 -12.70 2.78
C ALA A 101 -2.58 -11.47 3.12
N GLY A 102 -3.01 -10.29 2.69
CA GLY A 102 -2.39 -9.00 3.02
C GLY A 102 -2.15 -8.77 4.51
N PHE A 103 -3.22 -8.85 5.30
CA PHE A 103 -3.13 -8.70 6.76
C PHE A 103 -2.29 -9.81 7.39
N PHE A 104 -2.46 -11.05 6.95
CA PHE A 104 -1.79 -12.20 7.53
C PHE A 104 -0.28 -12.17 7.29
N ILE A 105 0.17 -11.85 6.07
CA ILE A 105 1.59 -11.68 5.76
C ILE A 105 2.18 -10.51 6.56
N SER A 106 1.48 -9.39 6.65
CA SER A 106 1.96 -8.23 7.43
C SER A 106 2.10 -8.58 8.92
N ALA A 107 1.19 -9.38 9.47
CA ALA A 107 1.29 -9.89 10.84
C ALA A 107 2.47 -10.86 11.00
N LEU A 108 2.70 -11.77 10.03
CA LEU A 108 3.86 -12.68 10.03
C LEU A 108 5.17 -11.90 10.05
N VAL A 109 5.33 -10.94 9.15
CA VAL A 109 6.56 -10.13 9.05
C VAL A 109 6.83 -9.38 10.36
N ASN A 110 5.82 -8.71 10.92
CA ASN A 110 6.00 -7.92 12.14
C ASN A 110 6.27 -8.75 13.40
N ASN A 111 5.86 -10.02 13.42
CA ASN A 111 6.08 -10.94 14.54
C ASN A 111 7.28 -11.87 14.35
N CYS A 112 7.91 -11.85 13.18
CA CYS A 112 9.10 -12.65 12.93
C CYS A 112 10.34 -12.01 13.57
N SER A 113 11.24 -12.85 14.09
CA SER A 113 12.50 -12.40 14.68
C SER A 113 13.51 -11.91 13.64
N ASP A 114 13.39 -12.36 12.40
CA ASP A 114 14.21 -11.87 11.28
C ASP A 114 13.78 -10.46 10.84
N ASP A 115 14.66 -9.76 10.11
CA ASP A 115 14.43 -8.35 9.72
C ASP A 115 14.28 -8.10 8.22
N ASN A 116 14.77 -9.02 7.37
CA ASN A 116 14.82 -8.82 5.92
C ASN A 116 14.01 -9.89 5.21
N PHE A 117 12.94 -9.48 4.54
CA PHE A 117 11.96 -10.36 3.90
C PHE A 117 11.92 -10.12 2.40
N ARG A 118 11.77 -11.21 1.63
CA ARG A 118 11.49 -11.13 0.20
C ARG A 118 10.17 -11.83 -0.09
N LEU A 119 9.15 -11.09 -0.51
CA LEU A 119 7.80 -11.61 -0.73
C LEU A 119 7.57 -11.85 -2.23
N PRO A 120 7.60 -13.11 -2.71
CA PRO A 120 7.47 -13.41 -4.13
C PRO A 120 6.00 -13.45 -4.58
N LEU A 121 5.38 -12.28 -4.79
CA LEU A 121 3.96 -12.21 -5.14
C LEU A 121 3.65 -12.63 -6.58
N LYS A 122 4.66 -12.71 -7.46
CA LYS A 122 4.53 -13.21 -8.84
C LYS A 122 3.89 -14.60 -8.99
N TYR A 123 3.78 -15.38 -7.91
CA TYR A 123 3.11 -16.68 -7.90
C TYR A 123 1.61 -16.58 -7.61
N LEU A 124 1.11 -15.41 -7.24
CA LEU A 124 -0.30 -15.16 -6.95
C LEU A 124 -0.97 -14.51 -8.17
N PRO A 125 -2.24 -14.84 -8.46
CA PRO A 125 -2.92 -14.36 -9.64
C PRO A 125 -3.30 -12.87 -9.56
N ASN A 126 -3.44 -12.34 -8.35
CA ASN A 126 -3.86 -10.97 -8.08
C ASN A 126 -2.92 -10.32 -7.04
N PRO A 127 -2.65 -9.01 -7.16
CA PRO A 127 -1.96 -8.24 -6.13
C PRO A 127 -2.71 -8.27 -4.78
N LEU A 128 -1.97 -8.16 -3.67
CA LEU A 128 -2.54 -8.22 -2.32
C LEU A 128 -2.76 -6.83 -1.73
N HIS A 129 -3.81 -6.69 -0.92
CA HIS A 129 -4.10 -5.45 -0.17
C HIS A 129 -3.26 -5.38 1.13
N PHE A 130 -3.11 -4.20 1.73
CA PHE A 130 -2.62 -3.98 3.10
C PHE A 130 -1.22 -4.57 3.44
N LEU A 131 -0.40 -4.90 2.43
CA LEU A 131 0.94 -5.41 2.68
C LEU A 131 1.80 -4.37 3.40
N GLY A 132 2.55 -4.82 4.41
CA GLY A 132 3.38 -3.94 5.24
C GLY A 132 2.59 -3.04 6.18
N MET A 133 1.34 -3.38 6.49
CA MET A 133 0.57 -2.66 7.51
C MET A 133 1.32 -2.67 8.87
N GLU A 134 1.42 -1.51 9.52
CA GLU A 134 2.12 -1.33 10.80
C GLU A 134 3.60 -1.81 10.75
N ASN A 135 4.22 -1.84 9.56
CA ASN A 135 5.54 -2.44 9.36
C ASN A 135 6.66 -1.71 10.13
N THR A 136 7.63 -2.51 10.58
CA THR A 136 8.90 -2.05 11.18
C THR A 136 10.13 -2.76 10.59
N LYS A 137 9.92 -3.66 9.61
CA LYS A 137 10.95 -4.54 9.02
C LYS A 137 11.34 -4.10 7.61
N ASN A 138 12.32 -4.78 7.01
CA ASN A 138 12.73 -4.54 5.63
C ASN A 138 12.08 -5.57 4.70
N ILE A 139 11.30 -5.12 3.74
CA ILE A 139 10.53 -5.97 2.83
C ILE A 139 10.88 -5.61 1.38
N ILE A 140 11.23 -6.61 0.58
CA ILE A 140 11.28 -6.53 -0.88
C ILE A 140 10.09 -7.31 -1.42
N ILE A 141 9.26 -6.69 -2.24
CA ILE A 141 8.08 -7.31 -2.85
C ILE A 141 8.36 -7.52 -4.34
N GLU A 142 8.41 -8.78 -4.76
CA GLU A 142 8.55 -9.15 -6.18
C GLU A 142 7.16 -9.24 -6.83
N GLY A 143 6.74 -8.15 -7.44
CA GLY A 143 5.47 -8.04 -8.15
C GLY A 143 4.71 -6.77 -7.78
N ASN A 144 3.45 -6.73 -8.20
CA ASN A 144 2.54 -5.63 -7.96
C ASN A 144 1.85 -5.79 -6.59
N VAL A 145 1.46 -4.65 -6.01
CA VAL A 145 0.67 -4.58 -4.78
C VAL A 145 -0.63 -3.82 -5.02
N ASP A 146 -1.65 -4.14 -4.23
CA ASP A 146 -2.93 -3.45 -4.32
C ASP A 146 -3.05 -2.37 -3.23
N VAL A 147 -4.28 -2.03 -2.84
CA VAL A 147 -4.57 -0.92 -1.93
C VAL A 147 -3.90 -1.03 -0.55
N SER A 148 -3.55 0.13 0.00
CA SER A 148 -3.07 0.39 1.36
C SER A 148 -1.71 -0.21 1.72
N LEU A 149 -0.77 -0.23 0.76
CA LEU A 149 0.62 -0.58 1.00
C LEU A 149 1.22 0.28 2.13
N GLY A 150 1.79 -0.36 3.16
CA GLY A 150 2.50 0.36 4.22
C GLY A 150 1.62 1.25 5.09
N ILE A 151 0.31 1.01 5.14
CA ILE A 151 -0.60 1.79 5.98
C ILE A 151 -0.15 1.74 7.45
N ARG A 152 -0.01 2.91 8.08
CA ARG A 152 0.45 3.09 9.46
C ARG A 152 1.85 2.52 9.75
N MET A 153 2.69 2.39 8.72
CA MET A 153 4.10 2.01 8.88
C MET A 153 4.84 2.95 9.85
N ASP A 154 5.66 2.35 10.70
CA ASP A 154 6.35 3.02 11.82
C ASP A 154 7.81 2.57 11.93
N GLY A 155 8.44 2.32 10.78
CA GLY A 155 9.85 1.97 10.68
C GLY A 155 10.14 1.00 9.53
N GLY A 156 11.42 0.64 9.37
CA GLY A 156 11.86 -0.28 8.31
C GLY A 156 11.74 0.30 6.91
N SER A 157 11.75 -0.59 5.91
CA SER A 157 11.64 -0.22 4.49
C SER A 157 10.78 -1.20 3.70
N ILE A 158 10.00 -0.70 2.74
CA ILE A 158 9.29 -1.54 1.76
C ILE A 158 9.73 -1.11 0.36
N ILE A 159 10.22 -2.05 -0.44
CA ILE A 159 10.57 -1.85 -1.84
C ILE A 159 9.66 -2.74 -2.68
N VAL A 160 8.86 -2.13 -3.56
CA VAL A 160 7.99 -2.83 -4.52
C VAL A 160 8.66 -2.80 -5.88
N GLU A 161 8.90 -3.97 -6.47
CA GLU A 161 9.50 -4.09 -7.81
C GLU A 161 8.53 -3.73 -8.94
N GLY A 162 7.22 -3.83 -8.69
CA GLY A 162 6.16 -3.46 -9.63
C GLY A 162 5.38 -2.19 -9.27
N ASP A 163 4.11 -2.17 -9.68
CA ASP A 163 3.14 -1.10 -9.49
C ASP A 163 2.41 -1.21 -8.14
N SER A 164 1.79 -0.11 -7.72
CA SER A 164 0.91 -0.03 -6.56
C SER A 164 -0.45 0.60 -6.87
N MET A 165 -1.38 0.48 -5.94
CA MET A 165 -2.71 1.08 -6.00
C MET A 165 -2.89 2.15 -4.91
N ASP A 166 -4.13 2.37 -4.48
CA ASP A 166 -4.53 3.38 -3.51
C ASP A 166 -3.83 3.31 -2.16
N GLY A 167 -3.64 4.45 -1.51
CA GLY A 167 -3.33 4.51 -0.08
C GLY A 167 -1.92 4.09 0.30
N VAL A 168 -0.96 4.19 -0.62
CA VAL A 168 0.46 3.94 -0.31
C VAL A 168 0.91 4.87 0.81
N GLY A 169 1.38 4.31 1.93
CA GLY A 169 1.88 5.06 3.07
C GLY A 169 0.82 5.89 3.80
N ASP A 170 -0.47 5.54 3.71
CA ASP A 170 -1.50 6.24 4.49
C ASP A 170 -1.19 6.15 6.00
N SER A 171 -1.23 7.30 6.67
CA SER A 171 -0.95 7.45 8.10
C SER A 171 0.43 6.94 8.51
N MET A 172 1.38 6.89 7.57
CA MET A 172 2.78 6.53 7.82
C MET A 172 3.43 7.55 8.78
N LYS A 173 4.23 7.04 9.71
CA LYS A 173 4.90 7.84 10.75
C LYS A 173 6.42 7.89 10.56
N SER A 174 7.01 6.79 10.10
CA SER A 174 8.44 6.68 9.87
C SER A 174 8.76 5.52 8.91
N GLY A 175 10.02 5.42 8.47
CA GLY A 175 10.49 4.41 7.53
C GLY A 175 10.52 4.90 6.07
N LEU A 176 10.69 3.96 5.14
CA LEU A 176 10.84 4.22 3.71
C LEU A 176 9.96 3.30 2.86
N ILE A 177 9.16 3.85 1.96
CA ILE A 177 8.48 3.08 0.91
C ILE A 177 9.04 3.51 -0.45
N ILE A 178 9.45 2.56 -1.28
CA ILE A 178 9.83 2.79 -2.68
C ILE A 178 8.96 1.90 -3.56
N VAL A 179 8.22 2.49 -4.48
CA VAL A 179 7.53 1.80 -5.57
C VAL A 179 8.29 2.07 -6.86
N ASN A 180 8.85 1.02 -7.47
CA ASN A 180 9.63 1.15 -8.70
C ASN A 180 8.75 1.33 -9.96
N GLY A 181 7.49 0.93 -9.88
CA GLY A 181 6.47 1.19 -10.90
C GLY A 181 5.66 2.47 -10.66
N SER A 182 4.46 2.51 -11.24
CA SER A 182 3.47 3.57 -11.10
C SER A 182 2.50 3.28 -9.96
N SER A 183 1.81 4.31 -9.46
CA SER A 183 0.74 4.18 -8.46
C SER A 183 -0.59 4.70 -9.00
N SER A 184 -1.57 3.82 -9.17
CA SER A 184 -2.95 4.24 -9.48
C SER A 184 -3.70 4.52 -8.18
N ALA A 185 -3.56 5.75 -7.69
CA ALA A 185 -3.93 6.19 -6.36
C ALA A 185 -5.17 7.10 -6.35
N VAL A 186 -6.28 6.60 -6.88
CA VAL A 186 -7.65 7.06 -6.62
C VAL A 186 -7.80 7.74 -5.24
N ASP A 187 -7.51 7.08 -4.10
CA ASP A 187 -7.56 7.68 -2.75
C ASP A 187 -6.23 8.34 -2.31
N GLY A 188 -5.12 8.10 -3.00
CA GLY A 188 -3.90 8.93 -2.93
C GLY A 188 -2.66 8.26 -2.32
N VAL A 189 -1.53 8.96 -2.38
CA VAL A 189 -0.22 8.56 -1.84
C VAL A 189 0.13 9.45 -0.64
N GLY A 190 0.53 8.86 0.48
CA GLY A 190 1.02 9.58 1.67
C GLY A 190 -0.06 10.39 2.40
N ASN A 191 -1.31 9.93 2.36
CA ASN A 191 -2.41 10.59 3.08
C ASN A 191 -2.17 10.56 4.59
N ASN A 192 -2.51 11.64 5.29
CA ASN A 192 -2.36 11.77 6.75
C ASN A 192 -0.96 11.38 7.27
N MET A 193 0.06 11.38 6.40
CA MET A 193 1.42 11.01 6.74
C MET A 193 1.98 12.05 7.73
N THR A 194 2.61 11.57 8.80
CA THR A 194 3.22 12.42 9.84
C THR A 194 4.74 12.41 9.78
N GLY A 195 5.33 11.44 9.09
CA GLY A 195 6.77 11.30 8.90
C GLY A 195 7.12 10.09 8.03
N GLY A 196 8.41 9.88 7.79
CA GLY A 196 8.92 8.87 6.86
C GLY A 196 9.15 9.42 5.45
N LYS A 197 9.45 8.52 4.50
CA LYS A 197 9.63 8.86 3.08
C LYS A 197 8.89 7.89 2.17
N VAL A 198 8.12 8.41 1.22
CA VAL A 198 7.50 7.63 0.13
C VAL A 198 8.09 8.08 -1.20
N VAL A 199 8.57 7.14 -2.00
CA VAL A 199 9.14 7.36 -3.33
C VAL A 199 8.36 6.57 -4.36
N ILE A 200 7.82 7.24 -5.38
CA ILE A 200 7.20 6.58 -6.54
C ILE A 200 8.05 6.90 -7.77
N ARG A 201 8.60 5.87 -8.42
CA ARG A 201 9.45 6.06 -9.60
C ARG A 201 8.66 6.30 -10.88
N GLY A 202 7.46 5.73 -10.98
CA GLY A 202 6.56 5.92 -12.11
C GLY A 202 5.58 7.07 -11.91
N ASP A 203 4.49 7.01 -12.66
CA ASP A 203 3.41 8.00 -12.63
C ASP A 203 2.51 7.78 -11.41
N VAL A 204 1.90 8.85 -10.93
CA VAL A 204 0.84 8.77 -9.92
C VAL A 204 -0.47 9.24 -10.54
N HIS A 205 -1.49 8.39 -10.54
CA HIS A 205 -2.85 8.76 -10.95
C HIS A 205 -3.73 8.91 -9.72
N GLY A 206 -3.74 10.09 -9.11
CA GLY A 206 -4.30 10.25 -7.78
C GLY A 206 -4.04 11.57 -7.09
N VAL A 207 -4.40 11.59 -5.80
CA VAL A 207 -4.04 12.65 -4.88
C VAL A 207 -2.68 12.32 -4.24
N VAL A 208 -1.89 13.34 -3.92
CA VAL A 208 -0.57 13.21 -3.29
C VAL A 208 -0.54 14.05 -2.03
N GLY A 209 -0.23 13.43 -0.89
CA GLY A 209 -0.05 14.12 0.38
C GLY A 209 -1.33 14.75 0.95
N GLU A 210 -2.50 14.12 0.77
CA GLU A 210 -3.74 14.65 1.34
C GLU A 210 -3.61 14.72 2.87
N LYS A 211 -3.78 15.91 3.46
CA LYS A 211 -3.69 16.15 4.91
C LYS A 211 -2.39 15.67 5.55
N MET A 212 -1.31 15.52 4.78
CA MET A 212 -0.01 15.19 5.36
C MET A 212 0.43 16.28 6.35
N GLU A 213 0.99 15.88 7.47
CA GLU A 213 1.47 16.77 8.54
C GLU A 213 3.00 16.80 8.59
N GLY A 214 3.67 15.81 8.01
CA GLY A 214 5.13 15.71 7.95
C GLY A 214 5.61 14.58 7.05
N GLY A 215 6.93 14.45 6.90
CA GLY A 215 7.56 13.47 6.03
C GLY A 215 7.81 13.98 4.61
N ILE A 216 8.30 13.07 3.76
CA ILE A 216 8.73 13.37 2.39
C ILE A 216 7.98 12.47 1.40
N ILE A 217 7.36 13.06 0.39
CA ILE A 217 6.84 12.33 -0.77
C ILE A 217 7.62 12.77 -2.01
N GLU A 218 8.16 11.83 -2.78
CA GLU A 218 8.95 12.11 -3.97
C GLU A 218 8.45 11.29 -5.16
N ILE A 219 8.07 11.97 -6.24
CA ILE A 219 7.45 11.36 -7.43
C ILE A 219 8.28 11.70 -8.66
N PHE A 220 8.74 10.67 -9.37
CA PHE A 220 9.58 10.82 -10.55
C PHE A 220 8.79 10.92 -11.87
N GLY A 221 7.62 10.26 -11.96
CA GLY A 221 6.72 10.37 -13.11
C GLY A 221 5.74 11.54 -13.02
N ASP A 222 4.72 11.51 -13.87
CA ASP A 222 3.68 12.52 -13.92
C ASP A 222 2.60 12.28 -12.84
N VAL A 223 2.10 13.37 -12.23
CA VAL A 223 0.98 13.34 -11.30
C VAL A 223 -0.29 13.79 -12.01
N THR A 224 -1.16 12.83 -12.26
CA THR A 224 -2.46 13.01 -12.93
C THR A 224 -3.61 12.69 -11.99
N GLY A 225 -4.83 13.17 -12.24
CA GLY A 225 -5.93 13.12 -11.28
C GLY A 225 -7.14 12.27 -11.68
N ARG A 226 -8.07 12.08 -10.73
CA ARG A 226 -9.50 11.74 -10.98
C ARG A 226 -10.29 13.00 -11.43
N ASP A 227 -11.47 12.78 -12.01
CA ASP A 227 -12.39 13.79 -12.59
C ASP A 227 -12.38 15.19 -11.95
N VAL A 228 -12.46 16.18 -12.86
CA VAL A 228 -12.32 17.65 -12.78
C VAL A 228 -12.94 18.45 -11.61
N ASP A 229 -13.65 17.83 -10.66
CA ASP A 229 -14.50 18.55 -9.69
C ASP A 229 -14.04 18.46 -8.21
N ARG A 230 -12.88 17.88 -7.90
CA ARG A 230 -12.45 17.62 -6.51
C ARG A 230 -11.33 18.50 -5.95
N GLY A 231 -10.96 19.57 -6.65
CA GLY A 231 -9.93 20.51 -6.19
C GLY A 231 -8.50 20.08 -6.52
N PRO A 232 -7.48 20.67 -5.87
CA PRO A 232 -6.10 20.35 -6.15
C PRO A 232 -5.75 18.88 -5.88
N ILE A 233 -4.75 18.34 -6.58
CA ILE A 233 -4.34 16.93 -6.43
C ILE A 233 -3.04 16.75 -5.64
N VAL A 234 -2.22 17.79 -5.49
CA VAL A 234 -0.99 17.74 -4.71
C VAL A 234 -1.11 18.61 -3.47
N GLY A 235 -0.86 18.05 -2.30
CA GLY A 235 -0.77 18.76 -1.02
C GLY A 235 -2.12 19.19 -0.43
N THR A 236 -3.23 18.61 -0.88
CA THR A 236 -4.58 19.03 -0.48
C THR A 236 -4.80 18.94 1.02
N GLY A 237 -5.01 20.09 1.66
CA GLY A 237 -5.15 20.20 3.11
C GLY A 237 -3.89 19.85 3.91
N ALA A 238 -2.72 19.80 3.26
CA ALA A 238 -1.46 19.48 3.92
C ALA A 238 -1.11 20.53 4.98
N LYS A 239 -0.68 20.06 6.15
CA LYS A 239 -0.30 20.87 7.32
C LYS A 239 1.21 20.94 7.54
N GLY A 240 1.99 20.20 6.77
CA GLY A 240 3.45 20.22 6.82
C GLY A 240 4.08 19.16 5.92
N GLY A 241 5.41 19.02 6.01
CA GLY A 241 6.21 18.08 5.21
C GLY A 241 6.56 18.59 3.80
N GLU A 242 7.18 17.73 3.01
CA GLU A 242 7.79 18.08 1.73
C GLU A 242 7.31 17.16 0.59
N ILE A 243 6.97 17.75 -0.55
CA ILE A 243 6.56 17.03 -1.75
C ILE A 243 7.49 17.42 -2.91
N TYR A 244 8.14 16.44 -3.51
CA TYR A 244 9.06 16.59 -4.63
C TYR A 244 8.44 16.01 -5.90
N LEU A 245 8.25 16.85 -6.91
CA LEU A 245 7.71 16.50 -8.22
C LEU A 245 8.79 16.67 -9.28
N HIS A 246 9.14 15.58 -9.97
CA HIS A 246 10.09 15.64 -11.09
C HIS A 246 9.39 15.66 -12.45
N GLY A 247 8.24 14.99 -12.57
CA GLY A 247 7.36 15.04 -13.74
C GLY A 247 6.37 16.19 -13.72
N ASN A 248 5.43 16.16 -14.65
CA ASN A 248 4.34 17.14 -14.75
C ASN A 248 3.27 16.89 -13.68
N TYR A 249 2.50 17.92 -13.35
CA TYR A 249 1.37 17.80 -12.42
C TYR A 249 0.20 18.66 -12.90
N ILE A 250 -1.02 18.32 -12.47
CA ILE A 250 -2.23 19.08 -12.85
C ILE A 250 -2.42 20.31 -11.97
N SER A 251 -2.37 20.14 -10.65
CA SER A 251 -2.68 21.21 -9.69
C SER A 251 -2.07 20.94 -8.32
N ILE A 252 -1.70 22.03 -7.63
CA ILE A 252 -1.20 22.03 -6.26
C ILE A 252 -2.14 22.83 -5.36
N ASP A 253 -2.28 22.41 -4.11
CA ASP A 253 -2.98 23.18 -3.09
C ASP A 253 -2.04 24.24 -2.49
N ARG A 254 -2.20 25.49 -2.94
CA ARG A 254 -1.43 26.64 -2.44
C ARG A 254 -1.92 27.17 -1.08
N SER A 255 -3.02 26.63 -0.53
CA SER A 255 -3.51 27.01 0.79
C SER A 255 -2.88 26.18 1.92
N GLY A 256 -2.24 25.06 1.58
CA GLY A 256 -1.57 24.16 2.53
C GLY A 256 -0.21 24.70 3.02
N LYS A 257 0.35 24.00 4.01
CA LYS A 257 1.64 24.34 4.65
C LYS A 257 2.80 23.44 4.22
N ALA A 258 2.55 22.43 3.37
CA ALA A 258 3.63 21.62 2.82
C ALA A 258 4.53 22.46 1.91
N THR A 259 5.83 22.16 1.90
CA THR A 259 6.75 22.72 0.90
C THR A 259 6.69 21.84 -0.34
N ILE A 260 6.40 22.43 -1.50
CA ILE A 260 6.29 21.71 -2.77
C ILE A 260 7.40 22.16 -3.69
N TYR A 261 8.16 21.17 -4.18
CA TYR A 261 9.23 21.34 -5.15
C TYR A 261 8.78 20.78 -6.49
N HIS A 262 9.10 21.48 -7.58
CA HIS A 262 8.97 20.97 -8.94
C HIS A 262 10.29 21.17 -9.68
N LYS A 263 10.87 20.07 -10.18
CA LYS A 263 12.16 20.03 -10.89
C LYS A 263 13.28 20.76 -10.13
N GLY A 264 13.32 20.54 -8.82
CA GLY A 264 14.33 21.10 -7.91
C GLY A 264 14.09 22.54 -7.46
N LEU A 265 13.03 23.21 -7.93
CA LEU A 265 12.67 24.57 -7.52
C LEU A 265 11.50 24.53 -6.54
N VAL A 266 11.55 25.36 -5.50
CA VAL A 266 10.40 25.58 -4.62
C VAL A 266 9.32 26.32 -5.41
N ILE A 267 8.13 25.72 -5.50
CA ILE A 267 6.96 26.33 -6.18
C ILE A 267 5.84 26.70 -5.19
N HIS A 268 5.94 26.21 -3.95
CA HIS A 268 5.06 26.56 -2.85
C HIS A 268 5.75 26.30 -1.51
N SER A 269 5.56 27.19 -0.54
CA SER A 269 5.91 27.00 0.87
C SER A 269 5.06 27.93 1.74
N GLU A 270 4.95 27.66 3.04
CA GLU A 270 4.18 28.51 3.95
C GLU A 270 4.74 29.94 3.95
N GLY A 271 3.89 30.92 3.63
CA GLY A 271 4.26 32.34 3.55
C GLY A 271 4.96 32.76 2.24
N TRP A 272 5.02 31.89 1.23
CA TRP A 272 5.60 32.23 -0.06
C TRP A 272 4.73 33.20 -0.85
N VAL A 273 5.35 34.27 -1.36
CA VAL A 273 4.76 35.22 -2.31
C VAL A 273 5.46 35.01 -3.65
N GLU A 274 4.69 34.77 -4.71
CA GLU A 274 5.20 34.53 -6.05
C GLU A 274 6.05 35.73 -6.51
N PRO A 275 7.30 35.55 -6.96
CA PRO A 275 8.10 36.65 -7.47
C PRO A 275 7.41 37.29 -8.69
N GLU A 276 7.35 38.61 -8.72
CA GLU A 276 6.82 39.40 -9.86
C GLU A 276 7.54 39.14 -11.18
#